data_AF-A0A968P592-F1
#
_entry.id   AF-A0A968P592-F1
#
_cell.length_a   1.000
_cell.length_b   1.000
_cell.length_c   1.000
_cell.angle_alpha   90.00
_cell.angle_beta   90.00
_cell.angle_gamma   90.00
#
_symmetry.space_group_name_H-M   'P 1'
#
loop_
_entity.id
_entity.type
_entity.pdbx_description
1 polymer ?
#
loop_
_entity_poly.entity_id
_entity_poly.type
_entity_poly.pdbx_seq_one_letter_code
_entity_poly.pdbx_strand_id
1 'polypeptide(L)'
;MHVFGRAGLGVSSALSLWLASVADAQNNYNFPLRPARAQEVPSFDDDLDLHDLKTAVDRQLRRYAKKNLNGTLSFGGRSYPLVQAKESLVAFRALIETFEECSRSGRAGRACREAFKRGVKERFDIYVPNLLPGEPRFGDERSAFSQAITLT
;
A
#
# COMPACT_ATOMS: atom_id res chain seq x y z
N MET A 1 18.43 37.14 -18.67
CA MET A 1 17.22 36.31 -18.53
C MET A 1 17.57 35.10 -17.68
N HIS A 2 17.32 35.19 -16.37
CA HIS A 2 17.32 34.06 -15.45
C HIS A 2 16.14 34.29 -14.51
N VAL A 3 15.24 33.31 -14.42
CA VAL A 3 14.26 33.21 -13.34
C VAL A 3 14.29 31.77 -12.86
N PHE A 4 14.68 31.62 -11.59
CA PHE A 4 14.58 30.43 -10.79
C PHE A 4 13.15 30.29 -10.23
N GLY A 5 12.72 29.04 -10.01
CA GLY A 5 11.90 28.67 -8.87
C GLY A 5 10.47 28.21 -9.16
N ARG A 6 10.19 26.92 -8.91
CA ARG A 6 9.49 26.50 -7.69
C ARG A 6 9.44 24.97 -7.55
N ALA A 7 9.71 24.54 -6.33
CA ALA A 7 9.48 23.21 -5.80
C ALA A 7 7.98 22.87 -5.82
N GLY A 8 7.63 21.67 -6.30
CA GLY A 8 6.35 21.02 -6.11
C GLY A 8 6.53 19.79 -5.24
N LEU A 9 6.39 19.96 -3.92
CA LEU A 9 6.21 18.90 -2.94
C LEU A 9 4.76 18.42 -3.01
N GLY A 10 4.55 17.11 -2.96
CA GLY A 10 3.22 16.53 -2.75
C GLY A 10 2.94 15.23 -3.49
N VAL A 11 3.94 14.37 -3.72
CA VAL A 11 3.65 12.99 -4.12
C VAL A 11 3.00 12.32 -2.92
N SER A 12 1.80 11.74 -3.09
CA SER A 12 1.15 10.90 -2.08
C SER A 12 1.95 9.60 -1.91
N SER A 13 3.06 9.74 -1.19
CA SER A 13 4.16 8.78 -1.04
C SER A 13 3.80 7.52 -0.25
N ALA A 14 2.59 7.39 0.30
CA ALA A 14 2.27 6.31 1.24
C ALA A 14 2.14 4.93 0.56
N LEU A 15 1.64 4.87 -0.68
CA LEU A 15 1.45 3.61 -1.40
C LEU A 15 2.66 3.24 -2.29
N SER A 16 3.32 4.23 -2.89
CA SER A 16 4.50 3.98 -3.77
C SER A 16 5.73 3.50 -2.99
N LEU A 17 5.85 3.84 -1.71
CA LEU A 17 6.88 3.28 -0.82
C LEU A 17 6.65 1.80 -0.45
N TRP A 18 5.44 1.27 -0.64
CA TRP A 18 5.08 -0.11 -0.28
C TRP A 18 5.86 -1.14 -1.10
N LEU A 19 6.11 -0.89 -2.40
CA LEU A 19 6.79 -1.88 -3.25
C LEU A 19 8.30 -1.68 -3.32
N ALA A 20 8.78 -0.48 -3.05
CA ALA A 20 10.20 -0.27 -2.75
C ALA A 20 10.58 -1.03 -1.46
N SER A 21 9.72 -1.04 -0.45
CA SER A 21 9.95 -1.75 0.82
C SER A 21 10.04 -3.28 0.69
N VAL A 22 9.40 -3.91 -0.30
CA VAL A 22 9.56 -5.37 -0.52
C VAL A 22 10.89 -5.68 -1.23
N ALA A 23 11.45 -4.72 -1.97
CA ALA A 23 12.77 -4.86 -2.60
C ALA A 23 13.94 -4.42 -1.68
N ASP A 24 13.67 -3.53 -0.72
CA ASP A 24 14.66 -2.87 0.14
C ASP A 24 14.49 -3.22 1.64
N ALA A 25 13.89 -4.38 1.93
CA ALA A 25 13.80 -4.97 3.28
C ALA A 25 15.17 -5.43 3.84
N GLN A 26 16.26 -4.74 3.48
CA GLN A 26 17.58 -4.90 4.08
C GLN A 26 17.93 -3.75 5.04
N ASN A 27 17.20 -2.63 5.01
CA ASN A 27 17.29 -1.62 6.06
C ASN A 27 16.24 -1.91 7.15
N ASN A 28 16.73 -2.25 8.35
CA ASN A 28 16.01 -2.59 9.59
C ASN A 28 15.09 -1.47 10.14
N TYR A 29 14.21 -0.88 9.33
CA TYR A 29 13.11 -0.07 9.85
C TYR A 29 12.00 -0.99 10.35
N ASN A 30 12.26 -1.61 11.51
CA ASN A 30 11.30 -2.42 12.23
C ASN A 30 10.36 -1.48 13.01
N PHE A 31 9.57 -0.68 12.29
CA PHE A 31 8.52 0.09 12.94
C PHE A 31 7.49 -0.91 13.47
N PRO A 32 7.18 -0.91 14.77
CA PRO A 32 6.11 -1.75 15.28
C PRO A 32 4.83 -1.37 14.52
N LEU A 33 4.13 -2.36 13.98
CA LEU A 33 2.86 -2.15 13.29
C LEU A 33 1.72 -2.63 14.19
N ARG A 34 0.56 -2.00 14.04
CA ARG A 34 -0.70 -2.48 14.62
C ARG A 34 -1.81 -2.45 13.57
N PRO A 35 -2.88 -3.24 13.77
CA PRO A 35 -4.06 -3.13 12.93
C PRO A 35 -4.61 -1.69 12.93
N ALA A 36 -4.98 -1.22 11.74
CA ALA A 36 -5.60 0.08 11.53
C ALA A 36 -7.02 0.06 12.07
N ARG A 37 -7.40 1.12 12.78
CA ARG A 37 -8.81 1.37 13.12
C ARG A 37 -9.54 1.86 11.87
N ALA A 38 -10.86 1.70 11.83
CA ALA A 38 -11.68 2.11 10.68
C ALA A 38 -11.48 3.58 10.25
N GLN A 39 -11.17 4.45 11.21
CA GLN A 39 -10.94 5.89 11.03
C GLN A 39 -9.55 6.21 10.45
N GLU A 40 -8.59 5.29 10.60
CA GLU A 40 -7.19 5.46 10.19
C GLU A 40 -6.94 4.93 8.78
N VAL A 41 -7.91 4.19 8.21
CA VAL A 41 -7.82 3.72 6.84
C VAL A 41 -7.93 4.92 5.91
N PRO A 42 -6.92 5.16 5.04
CA PRO A 42 -6.92 6.32 4.15
C PRO A 42 -8.16 6.34 3.28
N SER A 43 -8.66 7.54 3.00
CA SER A 43 -9.91 7.71 2.28
C SER A 43 -9.78 7.53 0.76
N PHE A 44 -8.53 7.47 0.24
CA PHE A 44 -8.15 7.29 -1.17
C PHE A 44 -8.75 8.36 -2.12
N ASP A 45 -9.09 9.54 -1.61
CA ASP A 45 -9.93 10.51 -2.32
C ASP A 45 -9.21 11.49 -3.27
N ASP A 46 -7.96 11.87 -2.97
CA ASP A 46 -7.32 13.03 -3.59
C ASP A 46 -6.44 12.67 -4.82
N ASP A 47 -5.51 11.72 -4.67
CA ASP A 47 -4.51 11.41 -5.70
C ASP A 47 -4.22 9.90 -5.82
N LEU A 48 -5.27 9.09 -6.04
CA LEU A 48 -5.09 7.66 -6.23
C LEU A 48 -4.60 7.35 -7.66
N ASP A 49 -3.33 7.64 -7.95
CA ASP A 49 -2.65 7.10 -9.13
C ASP A 49 -2.15 5.69 -8.82
N LEU A 50 -2.87 4.70 -9.34
CA LEU A 50 -2.54 3.28 -9.15
C LEU A 50 -1.55 2.77 -10.20
N HIS A 51 -1.10 3.58 -11.17
CA HIS A 51 -0.25 3.12 -12.25
C HIS A 51 1.10 2.58 -11.74
N ASP A 52 1.79 3.37 -10.92
CA ASP A 52 3.07 3.00 -10.35
C ASP A 52 2.94 1.83 -9.37
N LEU A 53 1.85 1.84 -8.59
CA LEU A 53 1.51 0.75 -7.69
C LEU A 53 1.31 -0.57 -8.45
N LYS A 54 0.53 -0.55 -9.54
CA LYS A 54 0.31 -1.72 -10.40
C LYS A 54 1.62 -2.23 -10.97
N THR A 55 2.44 -1.31 -11.50
CA THR A 55 3.75 -1.64 -12.07
C THR A 55 4.62 -2.37 -11.06
N ALA A 56 4.64 -1.89 -9.83
CA ALA A 56 5.48 -2.47 -8.81
C ALA A 56 4.88 -3.80 -8.26
N VAL A 57 3.55 -3.94 -8.19
CA VAL A 57 2.87 -5.24 -7.94
C VAL A 57 3.27 -6.26 -9.00
N ASP A 58 3.23 -5.88 -10.28
CA ASP A 58 3.63 -6.74 -11.40
C ASP A 58 5.10 -7.14 -11.32
N ARG A 59 6.00 -6.22 -10.93
CA ARG A 59 7.41 -6.53 -10.68
C ARG A 59 7.55 -7.57 -9.57
N GLN A 60 6.81 -7.45 -8.48
CA GLN A 60 6.89 -8.38 -7.37
C GLN A 60 6.32 -9.76 -7.72
N LEU A 61 5.19 -9.81 -8.45
CA LEU A 61 4.63 -11.06 -8.95
C LEU A 61 5.60 -11.78 -9.90
N ARG A 62 6.29 -11.04 -10.79
CA ARG A 62 7.35 -11.60 -11.64
C ARG A 62 8.53 -12.15 -10.84
N ARG A 63 8.87 -11.55 -9.69
CA ARG A 63 9.90 -12.08 -8.77
C ARG A 63 9.42 -13.37 -8.12
N TYR A 64 8.18 -13.42 -7.62
CA TYR A 64 7.62 -14.64 -7.03
C TYR A 64 7.46 -15.79 -8.03
N ALA A 65 7.23 -15.50 -9.32
CA ALA A 65 7.20 -16.53 -10.35
C ALA A 65 8.55 -17.25 -10.57
N LYS A 66 9.67 -16.61 -10.20
CA LYS A 66 11.03 -17.15 -10.38
C LYS A 66 11.65 -17.69 -9.10
N LYS A 67 10.99 -17.53 -7.94
CA LYS A 67 11.54 -17.85 -6.61
C LYS A 67 10.83 -19.07 -6.02
N ASN A 68 11.55 -19.88 -5.25
CA ASN A 68 10.92 -20.84 -4.36
C ASN A 68 10.15 -20.10 -3.25
N LEU A 69 8.87 -20.42 -3.07
CA LEU A 69 7.97 -19.79 -2.09
C LEU A 69 7.87 -20.60 -0.79
N ASN A 70 8.73 -21.59 -0.59
CA ASN A 70 8.89 -22.29 0.67
C ASN A 70 9.57 -21.35 1.68
N GLY A 71 8.76 -20.69 2.51
CA GLY A 71 9.24 -19.73 3.50
C GLY A 71 8.13 -18.79 3.94
N THR A 72 8.50 -17.86 4.81
CA THR A 72 7.58 -16.90 5.40
C THR A 72 8.13 -15.46 5.31
N LEU A 73 7.21 -14.50 5.35
CA LEU A 73 7.44 -13.08 5.49
C LEU A 73 6.98 -12.65 6.89
N SER A 74 7.85 -12.00 7.66
CA SER A 74 7.44 -11.37 8.92
C SER A 74 6.88 -9.99 8.64
N PHE A 75 5.66 -9.74 9.11
CA PHE A 75 4.94 -8.50 8.89
C PHE A 75 4.02 -8.19 10.06
N GLY A 76 4.18 -7.02 10.69
CA GLY A 76 3.39 -6.61 11.85
C GLY A 76 3.42 -7.60 13.01
N GLY A 77 4.58 -8.20 13.27
CA GLY A 77 4.76 -9.22 14.31
C GLY A 77 4.13 -10.58 14.00
N ARG A 78 3.57 -10.77 12.81
CA ARG A 78 3.00 -12.03 12.32
C ARG A 78 3.83 -12.61 11.19
N SER A 79 3.81 -13.93 11.07
CA SER A 79 4.52 -14.66 10.01
C SER A 79 3.51 -15.14 8.97
N TYR A 80 3.73 -14.77 7.71
CA TYR A 80 2.85 -15.09 6.58
C TYR A 80 3.59 -15.97 5.58
N PRO A 81 3.04 -17.12 5.15
CA PRO A 81 3.62 -17.90 4.06
C PRO A 81 3.83 -17.05 2.79
N LEU A 82 4.96 -17.21 2.12
CA LEU A 82 5.24 -16.46 0.88
C LEU A 82 4.22 -16.77 -0.24
N VAL A 83 3.63 -17.97 -0.23
CA VAL A 83 2.52 -18.34 -1.11
C VAL A 83 1.31 -17.43 -0.87
N GLN A 84 0.91 -17.25 0.39
CA GLN A 84 -0.18 -16.37 0.77
C GLN A 84 0.13 -14.90 0.43
N ALA A 85 1.38 -14.46 0.59
CA ALA A 85 1.80 -13.11 0.19
C ALA A 85 1.67 -12.89 -1.33
N LYS A 86 2.00 -13.91 -2.14
CA LYS A 86 1.77 -13.88 -3.60
C LYS A 86 0.28 -13.80 -3.93
N GLU A 87 -0.56 -14.62 -3.30
CA GLU A 87 -2.00 -14.61 -3.50
C GLU A 87 -2.60 -13.25 -3.13
N SER A 88 -2.10 -12.64 -2.05
CA SER A 88 -2.49 -11.30 -1.63
C SER A 88 -2.20 -10.25 -2.71
N LEU A 89 -1.01 -10.31 -3.33
CA LEU A 89 -0.65 -9.42 -4.43
C LEU A 89 -1.52 -9.64 -5.67
N VAL A 90 -1.89 -10.88 -5.99
CA VAL A 90 -2.80 -11.19 -7.10
C VAL A 90 -4.18 -10.60 -6.85
N ALA A 91 -4.73 -10.79 -5.64
CA ALA A 91 -6.02 -10.23 -5.26
C ALA A 91 -6.01 -8.69 -5.31
N PHE A 92 -4.91 -8.08 -4.86
CA PHE A 92 -4.75 -6.63 -4.88
C PHE A 92 -4.63 -6.08 -6.30
N ARG A 93 -3.86 -6.76 -7.17
CA ARG A 93 -3.77 -6.44 -8.60
C ARG A 93 -5.15 -6.43 -9.27
N ALA A 94 -5.98 -7.42 -8.98
CA ALA A 94 -7.33 -7.50 -9.54
C ALA A 94 -8.23 -6.31 -9.10
N LEU A 95 -8.08 -5.83 -7.86
CA LEU A 95 -8.77 -4.61 -7.41
C LEU A 95 -8.30 -3.37 -8.18
N ILE A 96 -6.99 -3.25 -8.44
CA ILE A 96 -6.45 -2.15 -9.24
C ILE A 96 -7.00 -2.18 -10.67
N GLU A 97 -7.01 -3.35 -11.32
CA GLU A 97 -7.54 -3.51 -12.67
C GLU A 97 -9.03 -3.14 -12.73
N THR A 98 -9.82 -3.61 -11.75
CA THR A 98 -11.24 -3.26 -11.61
C THR A 98 -11.44 -1.75 -11.47
N PHE A 99 -10.58 -1.09 -10.70
CA PHE A 99 -10.62 0.38 -10.55
C PHE A 99 -10.27 1.09 -11.85
N GLU A 100 -9.19 0.69 -12.54
CA GLU A 100 -8.77 1.28 -13.82
C GLU A 100 -9.84 1.13 -14.90
N GLU A 101 -10.51 -0.01 -14.97
CA GLU A 101 -11.65 -0.25 -15.86
C GLU A 101 -12.85 0.65 -15.52
N CYS A 102 -13.19 0.73 -14.22
CA CYS A 102 -14.26 1.61 -13.75
C CYS A 102 -13.97 3.07 -14.12
N SER A 103 -12.74 3.55 -13.88
CA SER A 103 -12.34 4.92 -14.17
C SER A 103 -12.34 5.24 -15.67
N ARG A 104 -12.00 4.28 -16.52
CA ARG A 104 -12.04 4.44 -17.99
C ARG A 104 -13.45 4.43 -18.57
N SER A 105 -14.41 3.78 -17.90
CA SER A 105 -15.81 3.69 -18.36
C SER A 105 -16.62 4.99 -18.27
N GLY A 106 -16.00 6.11 -17.84
CA GLY A 106 -16.67 7.41 -17.69
C GLY A 106 -17.63 7.49 -16.49
N ARG A 107 -17.67 6.46 -15.63
CA ARG A 107 -18.37 6.53 -14.34
C ARG A 107 -17.76 7.62 -13.46
N ALA A 108 -18.57 8.24 -12.60
CA ALA A 108 -18.10 9.25 -11.65
C ALA A 108 -16.93 8.68 -10.83
N GLY A 109 -15.76 9.33 -10.88
CA GLY A 109 -14.53 8.84 -10.24
C GLY A 109 -14.68 8.49 -8.75
N ARG A 110 -15.59 9.18 -8.05
CA ARG A 110 -15.96 8.89 -6.66
C ARG A 110 -16.50 7.46 -6.47
N ALA A 111 -17.37 6.98 -7.36
CA ALA A 111 -17.96 5.64 -7.23
C ALA A 111 -16.90 4.54 -7.42
N CYS A 112 -15.96 4.74 -8.34
CA CYS A 112 -14.84 3.82 -8.54
C CYS A 112 -13.92 3.78 -7.32
N ARG A 113 -13.59 4.95 -6.74
CA ARG A 113 -12.79 5.06 -5.52
C ARG A 113 -13.45 4.38 -4.32
N GLU A 114 -14.74 4.61 -4.10
CA GLU A 114 -15.48 3.96 -3.01
C GLU A 114 -15.56 2.44 -3.18
N ALA A 115 -15.74 1.95 -4.41
CA ALA A 115 -15.73 0.52 -4.69
C ALA A 115 -14.35 -0.10 -4.43
N PHE A 116 -13.27 0.57 -4.87
CA PHE A 116 -11.89 0.14 -4.60
C PHE A 116 -11.60 0.10 -3.10
N LYS A 117 -11.89 1.19 -2.39
CA LYS A 117 -11.72 1.31 -0.94
C LYS A 117 -12.46 0.22 -0.18
N ARG A 118 -13.72 -0.05 -0.55
CA ARG A 118 -14.50 -1.14 0.04
C ARG A 118 -13.84 -2.50 -0.22
N GLY A 119 -13.44 -2.78 -1.46
CA GLY A 119 -12.75 -4.02 -1.81
C GLY A 119 -11.44 -4.22 -1.05
N VAL A 120 -10.68 -3.15 -0.80
CA VAL A 120 -9.48 -3.20 0.05
C VAL A 120 -9.86 -3.52 1.50
N LYS A 121 -10.84 -2.82 2.08
CA LYS A 121 -11.27 -3.03 3.48
C LYS A 121 -11.84 -4.42 3.74
N GLU A 122 -12.54 -5.00 2.76
CA GLU A 122 -13.18 -6.31 2.91
C GLU A 122 -12.21 -7.48 2.79
N ARG A 123 -11.10 -7.30 2.05
CA ARG A 123 -10.20 -8.40 1.69
C ARG A 123 -8.83 -8.31 2.36
N PHE A 124 -8.47 -7.18 2.95
CA PHE A 124 -7.13 -6.94 3.47
C PHE A 124 -7.15 -6.44 4.92
N ASP A 125 -6.27 -7.02 5.73
CA ASP A 125 -5.80 -6.43 6.97
C ASP A 125 -4.96 -5.20 6.64
N ILE A 126 -5.37 -4.05 7.17
CA ILE A 126 -4.62 -2.80 7.04
C ILE A 126 -3.89 -2.56 8.35
N TYR A 127 -2.62 -2.24 8.26
CA TYR A 127 -1.72 -1.97 9.37
C TYR A 127 -1.22 -0.53 9.27
N VAL A 128 -1.05 0.11 10.43
CA VAL A 128 -0.46 1.43 10.57
C VAL A 128 0.72 1.37 11.55
N PRO A 129 1.70 2.27 11.44
CA PRO A 129 2.75 2.44 12.44
C PRO A 129 2.16 2.60 13.84
N ASN A 130 2.66 1.80 14.77
CA ASN A 130 2.40 1.92 16.19
C ASN A 130 3.49 2.80 16.82
N LEU A 131 3.48 4.09 16.48
CA LEU A 131 4.48 5.01 16.99
C LEU A 131 4.47 5.03 18.53
N LEU A 132 5.63 4.93 19.16
CA LEU A 132 5.82 4.98 20.60
C LEU A 132 6.18 6.40 21.08
N PRO A 133 5.90 6.76 22.35
CA PRO A 133 6.33 8.04 22.90
C PRO A 133 7.83 8.26 22.71
N GLY A 134 8.20 9.40 22.10
CA GLY A 134 9.59 9.74 21.79
C GLY A 134 10.03 9.40 20.36
N GLU A 135 9.24 8.65 19.59
CA GLU A 135 9.51 8.43 18.17
C GLU A 135 9.12 9.66 17.33
N PRO A 136 9.85 9.96 16.23
CA PRO A 136 9.46 11.01 15.31
C PRO A 136 8.01 10.84 14.85
N ARG A 137 7.23 11.92 14.92
CA ARG A 137 5.81 11.98 14.55
C ARG A 137 4.85 11.26 15.49
N PHE A 138 5.29 10.81 16.67
CA PHE A 138 4.39 10.37 17.72
C PHE A 138 3.37 11.49 18.06
N GLY A 139 2.08 11.18 17.95
CA GLY A 139 0.99 12.14 18.21
C GLY A 139 0.61 13.07 17.04
N ASP A 140 1.26 12.97 15.88
CA ASP A 140 0.86 13.71 14.67
C ASP A 140 -0.29 12.98 13.95
N GLU A 141 -1.44 13.64 13.80
CA GLU A 141 -2.63 13.11 13.12
C GLU A 141 -2.40 12.85 11.61
N ARG A 142 -1.34 13.41 11.02
CA ARG A 142 -1.01 13.27 9.59
C ARG A 142 -0.06 12.10 9.30
N SER A 143 0.14 11.18 10.25
CA SER A 143 1.21 10.17 10.25
C SER A 143 0.85 8.79 9.70
N ALA A 144 -0.21 8.66 8.91
CA ALA A 144 -0.65 7.34 8.46
C ALA A 144 0.11 6.89 7.20
N PHE A 145 1.31 6.32 7.39
CA PHE A 145 1.75 5.28 6.45
C PHE A 145 0.85 4.06 6.70
N SER A 146 0.19 3.55 5.68
CA SER A 146 -0.67 2.37 5.84
C SER A 146 -0.16 1.25 4.94
N GLN A 147 -0.11 0.03 5.47
CA GLN A 147 0.34 -1.15 4.75
C GLN A 147 -0.77 -2.21 4.78
N ALA A 148 -0.96 -2.99 3.72
CA ALA A 148 -2.09 -3.94 3.63
C ALA A 148 -1.64 -5.36 3.24
N ILE A 149 -2.28 -6.39 3.81
CA ILE A 149 -2.07 -7.83 3.51
C ILE A 149 -3.42 -8.58 3.54
N THR A 150 -3.61 -9.63 2.75
CA THR A 150 -4.93 -10.29 2.62
C THR A 150 -5.34 -11.06 3.87
N LEU A 151 -6.63 -10.99 4.19
CA LEU A 151 -7.30 -11.85 5.16
C LEU A 151 -7.56 -13.21 4.52
N THR A 152 -7.07 -14.28 5.16
CA THR A 152 -7.36 -15.68 4.82
C THR A 152 -8.85 -15.95 4.76
#